data_AF-A0A2N0ZF99-F1
#
_entry.id   AF-A0A2N0ZF99-F1
#
_cell.length_a   1.000
_cell.length_b   1.000
_cell.length_c   1.000
_cell.angle_alpha   90.00
_cell.angle_beta   90.00
_cell.angle_gamma   90.00
#
_symmetry.space_group_name_H-M   'P 1'
#
loop_
_entity.id
_entity.type
_entity.pdbx_description
1 polymer ?
#
loop_
_entity_poly.entity_id
_entity_poly.type
_entity_poly.pdbx_seq_one_letter_code
_entity_poly.pdbx_strand_id
1 'polypeptide(L)' 'MNFTKKDLFFCYDALLHRKIADKNIEFVTSAISNSNRRFWLYIRTPLVNQIIDEYFKRE' A
#
# COMPACT_ATOMS: atom_id res chain seq x y z
N MET A 1 11.00 17.73 1.65
CA MET A 1 9.60 17.28 1.47
C MET A 1 9.19 16.58 2.74
N ASN A 2 8.22 17.11 3.50
CA ASN A 2 7.76 16.48 4.75
C ASN A 2 6.55 15.60 4.43
N PHE A 3 6.75 14.28 4.42
CA PHE A 3 5.64 13.33 4.34
C PHE A 3 4.95 13.24 5.71
N THR A 4 3.62 13.26 5.69
CA THR A 4 2.79 13.00 6.86
C THR A 4 2.21 11.60 6.79
N LYS A 5 1.64 11.13 7.91
CA LYS A 5 0.94 9.83 7.95
C LYS A 5 -0.16 9.71 6.88
N LYS A 6 -0.79 10.83 6.49
CA LYS A 6 -1.85 10.84 5.48
C LYS A 6 -1.34 10.55 4.07
N ASP A 7 -0.04 10.77 3.83
CA ASP A 7 0.60 10.54 2.53
C ASP A 7 1.09 9.09 2.37
N LEU A 8 0.92 8.27 3.42
CA LEU A 8 1.42 6.90 3.47
C LEU A 8 0.27 5.89 3.55
N PHE A 9 0.50 4.73 2.95
CA PHE A 9 -0.41 3.60 3.01
C PHE A 9 0.32 2.34 3.47
N PHE A 10 -0.11 1.78 4.59
CA PHE A 10 0.40 0.51 5.13
C PHE A 10 -0.45 -0.63 4.57
N CYS A 11 0.09 -1.33 3.56
CA CYS A 11 -0.56 -2.49 2.97
C CYS A 11 -0.18 -3.74 3.76
N TYR A 12 -1.17 -4.40 4.39
CA TYR A 12 -0.99 -5.69 5.06
C TYR A 12 -1.55 -6.87 4.25
N ASP A 13 -2.33 -6.57 3.22
CA ASP A 13 -2.97 -7.56 2.36
C ASP A 13 -2.04 -7.91 1.18
N ALA A 14 -1.74 -9.20 1.03
CA ALA A 14 -0.85 -9.70 -0.02
C ALA A 14 -1.47 -9.61 -1.43
N LEU A 15 -2.79 -9.73 -1.57
CA LEU A 15 -3.48 -9.59 -2.84
C LEU A 15 -3.49 -8.12 -3.28
N LEU A 16 -3.76 -7.21 -2.36
CA LEU A 16 -3.68 -5.78 -2.64
C LEU A 16 -2.25 -5.37 -3.00
N HIS A 17 -1.24 -5.86 -2.26
CA HIS A 17 0.17 -5.63 -2.60
C HIS A 17 0.49 -6.07 -4.03
N ARG A 18 0.06 -7.28 -4.42
CA ARG A 18 0.27 -7.79 -5.78
C ARG A 18 -0.39 -6.91 -6.84
N LYS A 19 -1.64 -6.47 -6.63
CA LYS A 19 -2.33 -5.57 -7.56
C LYS A 19 -1.62 -4.23 -7.75
N ILE A 20 -1.06 -3.68 -6.68
CA ILE A 20 -0.28 -2.44 -6.75
C ILE A 20 1.06 -2.69 -7.48
N ALA A 21 1.73 -3.81 -7.20
CA ALA A 21 2.98 -4.20 -7.85
C ALA A 21 2.82 -4.49 -9.35
N ASP A 22 1.69 -5.08 -9.78
CA ASP A 22 1.37 -5.33 -11.19
C ASP A 22 1.25 -4.03 -12.02
N LYS A 23 1.15 -2.87 -11.36
CA LYS A 23 1.18 -1.53 -11.97
C LYS A 23 2.59 -0.91 -12.00
N ASN A 24 3.63 -1.69 -11.69
CA ASN A 24 5.02 -1.23 -11.52
C ASN A 24 5.17 -0.12 -10.48
N ILE A 25 4.33 -0.11 -9.43
CA ILE A 25 4.43 0.87 -8.35
C ILE A 25 5.30 0.29 -7.25
N GLU A 26 6.40 0.98 -6.98
CA GLU A 26 7.31 0.60 -5.90
C GLU A 26 6.78 1.02 -4.53
N PHE A 27 7.05 0.18 -3.53
CA PHE A 27 6.84 0.53 -2.13
C PHE A 27 8.12 1.19 -1.59
N VAL A 28 7.96 2.10 -0.62
CA VAL A 28 9.07 2.77 0.08
C VAL A 28 9.88 1.78 0.89
N THR A 29 9.19 0.89 1.61
CA THR A 29 9.83 -0.15 2.42
C THR A 29 8.85 -1.28 2.74
N SER A 30 9.39 -2.42 3.20
CA SER A 30 8.62 -3.51 3.77
C SER A 30 9.24 -3.94 5.09
N ALA A 31 8.42 -4.22 6.10
CA ALA A 31 8.91 -4.69 7.40
C ALA A 31 7.89 -5.62 8.08
N ILE A 32 8.29 -6.18 9.22
CA ILE A 32 7.43 -6.98 10.10
C ILE A 32 6.94 -6.07 11.23
N SER A 33 5.62 -6.03 11.45
CA SER A 33 5.01 -5.29 12.56
C SER A 33 5.23 -5.99 13.89
N ASN A 34 4.92 -5.30 15.00
CA ASN A 34 4.92 -5.88 16.34
C ASN A 34 3.93 -7.06 16.50
N SER A 35 2.95 -7.19 15.60
CA SER A 35 2.03 -8.32 15.53
C SER A 35 2.52 -9.47 14.65
N ASN A 36 3.82 -9.47 14.31
CA ASN A 36 4.48 -10.42 13.43
C ASN A 36 3.84 -10.52 12.02
N ARG A 37 3.23 -9.42 11.55
CA ARG A 37 2.63 -9.33 10.20
C ARG A 37 3.52 -8.51 9.29
N ARG A 38 3.76 -9.01 8.08
CA ARG A 38 4.46 -8.24 7.04
C ARG A 38 3.57 -7.11 6.54
N PHE A 39 4.16 -5.95 6.27
CA PHE A 39 3.52 -4.86 5.55
C PHE A 39 4.44 -4.28 4.48
N TRP A 40 3.82 -3.62 3.50
CA TRP A 40 4.46 -2.80 2.47
C TRP A 40 3.97 -1.37 2.59
N LEU A 41 4.90 -0.42 2.65
CA LEU A 41 4.61 0.99 2.81
C LEU A 41 4.63 1.69 1.46
N TYR A 42 3.49 2.23 1.03
CA TYR A 42 3.37 2.99 -0.21
C TYR A 42 3.20 4.48 0.05
N ILE A 43 3.66 5.31 -0.88
CA ILE A 43 3.22 6.69 -0.99
C ILE A 43 1.84 6.70 -1.64
N ARG A 44 0.89 7.43 -1.06
CA ARG A 44 -0.41 7.65 -1.67
C ARG A 44 -0.26 8.56 -2.88
N THR A 45 -0.32 7.96 -4.05
CA THR A 45 -0.52 8.66 -5.32
C THR A 45 -1.98 8.51 -5.75
N PRO A 46 -2.48 9.34 -6.67
CA PRO A 46 -3.82 9.16 -7.24
C PRO A 46 -4.05 7.74 -7.77
N LEU A 47 -3.03 7.15 -8.40
CA LEU A 47 -3.08 5.78 -8.92
C LEU A 47 -3.16 4.74 -7.80
N VAL A 48 -2.35 4.86 -6.74
CA VAL A 48 -2.42 3.95 -5.59
C VAL A 48 -3.80 4.01 -4.92
N ASN A 49 -4.34 5.22 -4.73
CA ASN A 49 -5.67 5.40 -4.16
C ASN A 49 -6.76 4.77 -5.03
N GLN A 50 -6.69 4.93 -6.35
CA GLN A 50 -7.62 4.27 -7.28
C GLN A 50 -7.59 2.74 -7.13
N ILE A 51 -6.40 2.13 -7.08
CA ILE A 51 -6.27 0.67 -6.93
C ILE A 51 -6.86 0.19 -5.59
N ILE A 52 -6.61 0.96 -4.52
CA ILE A 52 -7.16 0.69 -3.19
C ILE A 52 -8.70 0.75 -3.23
N ASP A 53 -9.26 1.81 -3.80
CA ASP A 53 -10.71 1.99 -3.88
C ASP A 53 -11.37 0.89 -4.74
N GLU A 54 -10.74 0.49 -5.85
CA GLU A 54 -11.22 -0.62 -6.70
C GLU A 54 -11.15 -1.97 -6.00
N TYR A 55 -10.17 -2.17 -5.11
CA TYR A 55 -10.03 -3.40 -4.33
C TYR A 55 -11.16 -3.54 -3.32
N PHE A 56 -11.40 -2.51 -2.50
CA PHE A 56 -12.39 -2.57 -1.42
C PHE A 56 -13.84 -2.38 -1.87
N LYS A 57 -14.09 -1.88 -3.10
CA LYS A 57 -15.45 -1.83 -3.66
C LYS A 57 -15.95 -3.17 -4.22
N ARG A 58 -15.06 -4.15 -4.40
CA ARG A 58 -15.40 -5.46 -4.98
C ARG A 58 -15.59 -6.57 -3.94
N GLU A 59 -15.37 -6.26 -2.65
CA GLU A 59 -15.68 -7.11 -1.50
C GLU A 59 -16.99 -6.64 -0.84
#